data_AF-A0A1J5MUC2-F1
#
_entry.id   AF-A0A1J5MUC2-F1
#
_cell.length_a   1.000
_cell.length_b   1.000
_cell.length_c   1.000
_cell.angle_alpha   90.00
_cell.angle_beta   90.00
_cell.angle_gamma   90.00
#
_symmetry.space_group_name_H-M   'P 1'
#
loop_
_entity.id
_entity.type
_entity.pdbx_description
1 polymer ?
#
loop_
_entity_poly.entity_id
_entity_poly.type
_entity_poly.pdbx_seq_one_letter_code
_entity_poly.pdbx_strand_id
1 'polypeptide(L)' 'MSKRKQHHPEFKAKVALEALKGEETVCELASRFGVHPTMIHQWKRALLEGASGVFERGGRKAL' A
#
# COMPACT_ATOMS: atom_id res chain seq x y z
N MET A 1 -5.96 -13.24 21.32
CA MET A 1 -5.80 -13.12 19.85
C MET A 1 -5.61 -11.65 19.51
N SER A 2 -4.37 -11.17 19.40
CA SER A 2 -4.08 -9.74 19.25
C SER A 2 -4.76 -9.17 18.02
N LYS A 3 -5.66 -8.20 18.25
CA LYS A 3 -6.34 -7.39 17.25
C LYS A 3 -5.24 -6.66 16.46
N ARG A 4 -4.73 -7.30 15.40
CA ARG A 4 -3.75 -6.70 14.48
C ARG A 4 -4.29 -5.33 14.15
N LYS A 5 -3.54 -4.26 14.46
CA LYS A 5 -3.88 -2.90 14.05
C LYS A 5 -3.98 -2.92 12.53
N GLN A 6 -5.20 -3.09 12.02
CA GLN A 6 -5.44 -3.13 10.59
C GLN A 6 -5.32 -1.69 10.12
N HIS A 7 -4.17 -1.33 9.54
CA HIS A 7 -4.06 -0.10 8.78
C HIS A 7 -5.12 -0.15 7.68
N HIS A 8 -5.91 0.93 7.56
CA HIS A 8 -6.99 1.03 6.58
C HIS A 8 -6.43 0.70 5.18
N PRO A 9 -7.13 -0.07 4.34
CA PRO A 9 -6.66 -0.41 3.01
C PRO A 9 -6.31 0.84 2.18
N GLU A 10 -7.06 1.94 2.34
CA GLU A 10 -6.73 3.24 1.74
C GLU A 10 -5.40 3.81 2.21
N PHE A 11 -5.10 3.71 3.51
CA PHE A 11 -3.85 4.22 4.07
C PHE A 11 -2.65 3.45 3.51
N LYS A 12 -2.77 2.12 3.42
CA LYS A 12 -1.73 1.27 2.81
C LYS A 12 -1.53 1.61 1.35
N ALA A 13 -2.63 1.80 0.60
CA ALA A 13 -2.57 2.18 -0.81
C ALA A 13 -1.93 3.55 -1.00
N LYS A 14 -2.27 4.54 -0.17
CA LYS A 14 -1.68 5.88 -0.21
C LYS A 14 -0.17 5.84 0.06
N VAL A 15 0.26 5.19 1.14
CA VAL A 15 1.68 5.09 1.49
C VAL A 15 2.45 4.29 0.42
N ALA A 16 1.87 3.25 -0.15
CA ALA A 16 2.46 2.50 -1.25
C ALA A 16 2.56 3.32 -2.55
N LEU A 17 1.57 4.18 -2.84
CA LEU A 17 1.58 5.10 -3.97
C LEU A 17 2.64 6.18 -3.81
N GLU A 18 2.72 6.82 -2.64
CA GLU A 18 3.80 7.78 -2.33
C GLU A 18 5.18 7.11 -2.46
N ALA A 19 5.33 5.88 -1.95
CA ALA A 19 6.57 5.09 -2.10
C ALA A 19 6.87 4.63 -3.53
N LEU A 20 5.88 4.63 -4.43
CA LEU A 20 6.04 4.37 -5.86
C LEU A 20 6.35 5.64 -6.64
N LYS A 21 5.73 6.76 -6.25
CA LYS A 21 5.97 8.08 -6.85
C LYS A 21 7.43 8.51 -6.68
N GLY A 22 8.07 8.07 -5.60
CA GLY A 22 9.51 8.25 -5.37
C GLY A 22 9.90 9.67 -4.96
N GLU A 23 8.92 10.51 -4.62
CA GLU A 23 9.14 11.87 -4.12
C GLU A 23 9.72 11.88 -2.69
N GLU A 24 9.38 10.87 -1.89
CA GLU A 24 9.90 10.68 -0.53
C GLU A 24 10.51 9.28 -0.41
N THR A 25 11.62 9.18 0.31
CA THR A 25 12.23 7.88 0.58
C THR A 25 11.37 7.06 1.53
N VAL A 26 11.50 5.72 1.45
CA VAL A 26 10.78 4.82 2.36
C VAL A 26 11.07 5.15 3.84
N CYS A 27 12.26 5.63 4.15
CA CYS A 27 12.64 6.07 5.49
C CYS A 27 11.92 7.36 5.92
N GLU A 28 11.74 8.32 5.02
CA GLU A 28 10.98 9.54 5.31
C GLU A 28 9.49 9.24 5.47
N LEU A 29 8.92 8.43 4.58
CA LEU A 29 7.54 7.95 4.70
C LEU A 29 7.34 7.17 6.01
N ALA A 30 8.32 6.36 6.40
CA ALA A 30 8.28 5.64 7.66
C ALA A 30 8.21 6.58 8.87
N SER A 31 9.05 7.63 8.88
CA SER A 31 9.05 8.65 9.93
C SER A 31 7.77 9.50 9.92
N ARG A 32 7.29 9.90 8.74
CA ARG A 32 6.13 10.78 8.57
C ARG A 32 4.81 10.09 8.91
N PHE A 33 4.66 8.83 8.51
CA PHE A 33 3.45 8.05 8.73
C PHE A 33 3.52 7.17 9.99
N GLY A 34 4.67 7.11 10.67
CA GLY A 34 4.90 6.25 11.83
C GLY A 34 4.82 4.76 11.49
N VAL A 35 5.21 4.40 10.27
CA VAL A 35 5.13 3.03 9.72
C VAL A 35 6.53 2.47 9.57
N HIS A 36 6.76 1.22 9.95
CA HIS A 36 8.07 0.59 9.74
C HIS A 36 8.42 0.51 8.24
N PRO A 37 9.66 0.83 7.81
CA PRO A 37 10.09 0.77 6.40
C PRO A 37 9.74 -0.56 5.72
N THR A 38 9.91 -1.66 6.45
CA THR A 38 9.55 -3.02 6.00
C THR A 38 8.08 -3.15 5.60
N MET A 39 7.16 -2.51 6.32
CA MET A 39 5.73 -2.53 5.98
C MET A 39 5.44 -1.76 4.71
N ILE A 40 6.13 -0.64 4.49
CA ILE A 40 6.00 0.17 3.27
C ILE A 40 6.49 -0.64 2.06
N HIS A 41 7.61 -1.36 2.18
CA HIS A 41 8.07 -2.28 1.13
C HIS A 41 7.06 -3.40 0.84
N GLN A 42 6.45 -3.97 1.89
CA GLN A 42 5.39 -4.97 1.70
C GLN A 42 4.17 -4.39 0.99
N TRP A 43 3.71 -3.19 1.38
CA TRP A 43 2.55 -2.56 0.73
C TRP A 43 2.85 -2.14 -0.70
N LYS A 44 4.08 -1.68 -0.98
CA LYS A 44 4.55 -1.41 -2.34
C LYS A 44 4.50 -2.66 -3.21
N ARG A 45 5.01 -3.80 -2.72
CA ARG A 45 4.91 -5.08 -3.44
C ARG A 45 3.46 -5.52 -3.62
N ALA A 46 2.65 -5.47 -2.57
CA ALA A 46 1.24 -5.86 -2.64
C ALA A 46 0.45 -4.98 -3.62
N LEU A 47 0.79 -3.68 -3.71
CA LEU A 47 0.18 -2.79 -4.68
C LEU A 47 0.66 -3.08 -6.11
N LEU A 48 1.93 -3.41 -6.32
CA LEU A 48 2.43 -3.82 -7.64
C LEU A 48 1.83 -5.16 -8.11
N GLU A 49 1.74 -6.17 -7.25
CA GLU A 49 1.06 -7.44 -7.56
C GLU A 49 -0.44 -7.24 -7.78
N GLY A 50 -1.08 -6.44 -6.91
CA GLY A 50 -2.51 -6.14 -7.01
C GLY A 50 -2.88 -5.22 -8.16
N ALA A 51 -1.95 -4.40 -8.67
CA ALA A 51 -2.19 -3.44 -9.75
C ALA A 51 -2.60 -4.15 -11.04
N SER A 52 -1.97 -5.29 -11.38
CA SER A 52 -2.40 -6.11 -12.52
C SER A 52 -3.87 -6.50 -12.40
N GLY A 53 -4.29 -6.92 -11.21
CA GLY A 53 -5.69 -7.28 -10.93
C GLY A 53 -6.67 -6.10 -10.99
N VAL A 54 -6.21 -4.85 -10.82
CA VAL A 54 -7.05 -3.65 -11.01
C VAL A 54 -7.37 -3.44 -12.48
N PHE A 55 -6.39 -3.61 -13.37
CA PHE A 55 -6.58 -3.48 -14.82
C PHE A 55 -7.25 -4.72 -15.44
N GLU A 56 -7.07 -5.91 -14.85
CA GLU A 56 -7.76 -7.14 -15.28
C GLU A 56 -9.23 -7.16 -14.82
N ARG A 57 -9.57 -6.47 -13.72
CA ARG A 57 -10.96 -6.25 -13.26
C ARG A 57 -11.68 -5.15 -14.05
N GLY A 58 -11.42 -5.04 -15.35
CA GLY A 58 -12.27 -4.32 -16.29
C GLY A 58 -13.62 -5.02 -16.59
N GLY A 59 -13.86 -6.23 -16.06
CA GLY A 59 -14.98 -7.08 -16.48
C GLY A 59 -15.99 -7.53 -15.42
N ARG A 60 -15.89 -7.12 -14.15
CA ARG A 60 -16.89 -7.52 -13.13
C ARG A 60 -17.40 -6.31 -12.36
N LYS A 61 -18.34 -5.59 -12.97
CA LYS A 61 -19.47 -5.04 -12.20
C LYS A 61 -20.08 -6.22 -11.44
N ALA A 62 -19.92 -6.23 -10.12
CA ALA A 62 -20.78 -7.05 -9.27
C ALA A 62 -22.20 -6.47 -9.42
N LEU A 63 -23.03 -7.20 -10.17
CA LEU A 63 -24.49 -7.08 -10.16
C LEU A 63 -25.02 -7.62 -8.83
#